data_AF-A0A1B6H1I3-F1
#
_entry.id   AF-A0A1B6H1I3-F1
#
_cell.length_a   1.000
_cell.length_b   1.000
_cell.length_c   1.000
_cell.angle_alpha   90.00
_cell.angle_beta   90.00
_cell.angle_gamma   90.00
#
_symmetry.space_group_name_H-M   'P 1'
#
loop_
_entity.id
_entity.type
_entity.pdbx_description
1 polymer ?
#
loop_
_entity_poly.entity_id
_entity_poly.type
_entity_poly.pdbx_seq_one_letter_code
_entity_poly.pdbx_strand_id
1 'polypeptide(L)'
;HENVNRMNTNSLAIVFAPCILRTNSILPAQDSLSDIGRQTQSIEIIIIEQLKKLKSTLADIETLDTACHTASYRLSSLRCSKVFNNDDLQHINTNSSTEIGKELKNEESNHLLQTKKIVK
;
A
#
# COMPACT_ATOMS: atom_id res chain seq x y z
N HIS A 1 -10.29 1.57 1.26
CA HIS A 1 -11.31 2.28 0.45
C HIS A 1 -12.67 2.41 1.13
N GLU A 2 -12.84 1.94 2.37
CA GLU A 2 -14.09 2.11 3.15
C GLU A 2 -14.53 3.58 3.25
N ASN A 3 -13.58 4.51 3.38
CA ASN A 3 -13.83 5.94 3.44
C ASN A 3 -14.47 6.53 2.16
N VAL A 4 -14.33 5.86 1.01
CA VAL A 4 -14.87 6.32 -0.28
C VAL A 4 -16.18 5.59 -0.61
N ASN A 5 -16.18 4.26 -0.49
CA ASN A 5 -17.35 3.44 -0.85
C ASN A 5 -18.36 3.29 0.29
N ARG A 6 -17.99 3.66 1.52
CA ARG A 6 -18.79 3.54 2.76
C ARG A 6 -19.21 2.11 3.10
N MET A 7 -18.57 1.11 2.50
CA MET A 7 -18.86 -0.31 2.74
C MET A 7 -17.84 -0.90 3.69
N ASN A 8 -18.24 -1.06 4.95
CA ASN A 8 -17.47 -1.80 5.95
C ASN A 8 -17.64 -3.31 5.78
N THR A 9 -16.85 -4.10 6.51
CA THR A 9 -16.85 -5.58 6.42
C THR A 9 -18.21 -6.20 6.68
N ASN A 10 -18.92 -5.72 7.71
CA ASN A 10 -20.27 -6.19 8.03
C ASN A 10 -21.26 -5.88 6.89
N SER A 11 -21.22 -4.66 6.33
CA SER A 11 -22.11 -4.26 5.23
C SER A 11 -21.92 -5.14 3.99
N LEU A 12 -20.67 -5.48 3.68
CA LEU A 12 -20.36 -6.42 2.60
C LEU A 12 -20.88 -7.83 2.95
N ALA A 13 -20.67 -8.29 4.18
CA ALA A 13 -21.11 -9.61 4.61
C ALA A 13 -22.64 -9.78 4.53
N ILE A 14 -23.42 -8.77 4.93
CA ILE A 14 -24.89 -8.77 4.84
C ILE A 14 -25.35 -8.96 3.39
N VAL A 15 -24.69 -8.28 2.44
CA VAL A 15 -25.05 -8.35 1.01
C VAL A 15 -24.61 -9.67 0.39
N PHE A 16 -23.43 -10.19 0.76
CA PHE A 16 -22.86 -11.35 0.10
C PHE A 16 -23.25 -12.69 0.72
N ALA A 17 -23.53 -12.77 2.01
CA ALA A 17 -23.86 -14.04 2.66
C ALA A 17 -25.03 -14.79 2.00
N PRO A 18 -26.17 -14.14 1.64
CA PRO A 18 -27.26 -14.82 0.93
C PRO A 18 -26.91 -15.30 -0.49
N CYS A 19 -25.94 -14.65 -1.12
CA CYS A 19 -25.49 -15.00 -2.47
C CYS A 19 -24.49 -16.16 -2.47
N ILE A 20 -23.67 -16.28 -1.41
CA ILE A 20 -22.61 -17.29 -1.30
C ILE A 20 -23.12 -18.56 -0.60
N LEU A 21 -23.90 -18.43 0.47
CA LEU A 21 -24.25 -19.53 1.38
C LEU A 21 -25.72 -19.97 1.28
N ARG A 22 -26.40 -19.68 0.16
CA ARG A 22 -27.84 -19.91 -0.03
C ARG A 22 -28.30 -21.28 0.48
N THR A 23 -29.15 -21.25 1.51
CA THR A 23 -29.83 -22.42 2.05
C THR A 23 -31.00 -22.82 1.14
N ASN A 24 -31.00 -24.02 0.57
CA ASN A 24 -32.08 -24.55 -0.29
C ASN A 24 -33.14 -25.36 0.48
N SER A 25 -33.07 -25.41 1.81
CA SER A 25 -34.02 -26.14 2.64
C SER A 25 -35.12 -25.24 3.20
N ILE A 26 -36.35 -25.75 3.20
CA ILE A 26 -37.49 -25.11 3.86
C ILE A 26 -37.30 -25.27 5.37
N LEU A 27 -36.84 -24.23 6.04
CA LEU A 27 -36.76 -24.17 7.49
C LEU A 27 -37.93 -23.35 8.06
N PRO A 28 -38.31 -23.59 9.33
CA PRO A 28 -39.11 -22.63 10.08
C PRO A 28 -38.51 -21.22 10.01
N ALA A 29 -39.37 -20.20 10.07
CA ALA A 29 -38.93 -18.81 9.97
C ALA A 29 -37.90 -18.43 11.05
N GLN A 30 -38.06 -18.97 12.27
CA GLN A 30 -37.17 -18.74 13.41
C GLN A 30 -35.73 -19.18 13.09
N ASP A 31 -35.58 -20.40 12.57
CA ASP A 31 -34.29 -21.01 12.25
C ASP A 31 -33.66 -20.35 11.02
N SER A 32 -34.49 -19.99 10.03
CA SER A 32 -34.05 -19.25 8.84
C SER A 32 -33.43 -17.89 9.21
N LEU A 33 -34.06 -17.15 10.13
CA LEU A 33 -33.53 -15.87 10.63
C LEU A 33 -32.21 -16.04 11.40
N SER A 34 -32.14 -17.07 12.24
CA SER A 34 -30.91 -17.45 12.95
C SER A 34 -29.76 -17.78 11.98
N ASP A 35 -30.05 -18.53 10.92
CA ASP A 35 -29.06 -18.90 9.90
C ASP A 35 -28.53 -17.69 9.13
N ILE A 36 -29.38 -16.70 8.80
CA ILE A 36 -28.92 -15.47 8.16
C ILE A 36 -27.87 -14.75 9.03
N GLY A 37 -28.11 -14.67 10.34
CA GLY A 37 -27.15 -14.07 11.28
C GLY A 37 -25.82 -14.82 11.31
N ARG A 38 -25.87 -16.16 11.42
CA ARG A 38 -24.66 -17.02 11.43
C ARG A 38 -23.90 -16.95 10.10
N GLN A 39 -24.60 -16.96 8.98
CA GLN A 39 -24.00 -16.87 7.64
C GLN A 39 -23.32 -15.52 7.45
N THR A 40 -24.00 -14.43 7.83
CA THR A 40 -23.44 -13.07 7.77
C THR A 40 -22.16 -12.97 8.61
N GLN A 41 -22.19 -13.45 9.87
CA GLN A 41 -21.02 -13.42 10.74
C GLN A 41 -19.87 -14.26 10.17
N SER A 42 -20.16 -15.45 9.63
CA SER A 42 -19.15 -16.32 9.02
C SER A 42 -18.45 -15.62 7.86
N ILE A 43 -19.20 -14.97 6.97
CA ILE A 43 -18.65 -14.20 5.86
C ILE A 43 -17.88 -12.97 6.34
N GLU A 44 -18.37 -12.26 7.35
CA GLU A 44 -17.68 -11.10 7.93
C GLU A 44 -16.28 -11.48 8.42
N ILE A 45 -16.17 -12.57 9.18
CA ILE A 45 -14.88 -13.06 9.69
C ILE A 45 -13.92 -13.39 8.55
N ILE A 46 -14.41 -14.07 7.49
CA ILE A 46 -13.60 -14.38 6.31
C ILE A 46 -13.08 -13.09 5.66
N ILE A 47 -13.94 -12.08 5.47
CA ILE A 47 -13.55 -10.80 4.86
C ILE A 47 -12.50 -10.10 5.73
N ILE A 48 -12.68 -10.06 7.04
CA ILE A 48 -11.73 -9.42 7.99
C ILE A 48 -10.34 -10.07 7.87
N GLU A 49 -10.26 -11.40 7.94
CA GLU A 49 -8.98 -12.10 7.89
C GLU A 49 -8.29 -11.94 6.53
N GLN A 50 -9.05 -11.98 5.43
CA GLN A 50 -8.49 -11.76 4.10
C GLN A 50 -7.97 -10.34 3.92
N LEU A 51 -8.67 -9.33 4.46
CA LEU A 51 -8.18 -7.94 4.46
C LEU A 51 -6.93 -7.77 5.32
N LYS A 52 -6.85 -8.45 6.46
CA LYS A 52 -5.66 -8.44 7.32
C LYS A 52 -4.46 -9.05 6.60
N LYS A 53 -4.65 -10.20 5.95
CA LYS A 53 -3.61 -10.85 5.14
C LYS A 53 -3.15 -9.94 4.00
N LEU A 54 -4.08 -9.34 3.26
CA LEU A 54 -3.76 -8.41 2.18
C LEU A 54 -2.93 -7.22 2.68
N LYS A 55 -3.31 -6.61 3.81
CA LYS A 55 -2.56 -5.50 4.41
C LYS A 55 -1.15 -5.92 4.81
N SER A 56 -1.00 -7.10 5.41
CA SER A 56 0.32 -7.65 5.76
C SER A 56 1.19 -7.82 4.52
N THR A 57 0.67 -8.45 3.47
CA THR A 57 1.41 -8.67 2.23
C THR A 57 1.82 -7.35 1.56
N LEU A 58 0.97 -6.32 1.60
CA LEU A 58 1.33 -4.99 1.08
C LEU A 58 2.45 -4.32 1.90
N ALA A 59 2.44 -4.48 3.23
CA ALA A 59 3.52 -3.97 4.08
C ALA A 59 4.86 -4.70 3.83
N ASP A 60 4.80 -6.01 3.57
CA ASP A 60 5.98 -6.80 3.21
C ASP A 60 6.57 -6.31 1.87
N ILE A 61 5.71 -5.99 0.89
CA ILE A 61 6.12 -5.42 -0.40
C ILE A 61 6.77 -4.04 -0.20
N GLU A 62 6.16 -3.15 0.59
CA GLU A 62 6.71 -1.81 0.88
C GLU A 62 8.09 -1.89 1.55
N THR A 63 8.26 -2.85 2.46
CA THR A 63 9.55 -3.12 3.10
C THR A 63 10.60 -3.55 2.09
N LEU A 64 10.24 -4.47 1.19
CA LEU A 64 11.13 -4.95 0.13
C LEU A 64 11.51 -3.84 -0.84
N ASP A 65 10.55 -2.99 -1.23
CA ASP A 65 10.79 -1.87 -2.14
C ASP A 65 11.73 -0.83 -1.51
N THR A 66 11.52 -0.50 -0.23
CA THR A 66 12.41 0.38 0.54
C THR A 66 13.83 -0.18 0.63
N ALA A 67 13.97 -1.48 0.88
CA ALA A 67 15.27 -2.15 0.92
C ALA A 67 15.97 -2.11 -0.45
N CYS A 68 15.23 -2.37 -1.53
CA CYS A 68 15.72 -2.31 -2.90
C CYS A 68 16.20 -0.89 -3.26
N HIS A 69 15.38 0.12 -2.95
CA HIS A 69 15.71 1.52 -3.17
C HIS A 69 16.96 1.93 -2.39
N THR A 70 17.04 1.55 -1.11
CA THR A 70 18.21 1.83 -0.25
C THR A 70 19.48 1.17 -0.79
N ALA A 71 19.41 -0.09 -1.20
CA ALA A 71 20.54 -0.80 -1.78
C ALA A 71 21.01 -0.15 -3.09
N SER A 72 20.07 0.21 -3.96
CA SER A 72 20.34 0.89 -5.23
C SER A 72 20.97 2.26 -5.00
N TYR A 73 20.42 3.06 -4.09
CA TYR A 73 20.96 4.36 -3.71
C TYR A 73 22.39 4.24 -3.18
N ARG A 74 22.64 3.29 -2.26
CA ARG A 74 24.00 3.05 -1.71
C ARG A 74 24.97 2.62 -2.79
N LEU A 75 24.56 1.72 -3.70
CA LEU A 75 25.42 1.25 -4.79
C LEU A 75 25.74 2.37 -5.79
N SER A 76 24.75 3.18 -6.16
CA SER A 76 24.94 4.36 -7.01
C SER A 76 25.86 5.38 -6.35
N SER A 77 25.66 5.67 -5.06
CA SER A 77 26.54 6.56 -4.29
C SER A 77 27.99 6.04 -4.27
N LEU A 78 28.20 4.73 -4.05
CA LEU A 78 29.54 4.12 -4.09
C LEU A 78 30.16 4.20 -5.48
N ARG A 79 29.40 3.94 -6.55
CA ARG A 79 29.90 4.04 -7.93
C ARG A 79 30.31 5.46 -8.26
N CYS A 80 29.48 6.45 -7.94
CA CYS A 80 29.84 7.86 -8.13
C CYS A 80 31.09 8.21 -7.31
N SER A 81 31.15 7.82 -6.04
CA SER A 81 32.32 8.06 -5.18
C SER A 81 33.61 7.41 -5.70
N LYS A 82 33.54 6.26 -6.38
CA LYS A 82 34.72 5.57 -6.93
C LYS A 82 35.15 6.10 -8.30
N VAL A 83 34.22 6.65 -9.09
CA VAL A 83 34.51 7.39 -10.33
C VAL A 83 35.27 8.69 -10.01
N PHE A 84 34.97 9.35 -8.88
CA PHE A 84 35.69 10.56 -8.44
C PHE A 84 37.04 10.31 -7.75
N ASN A 85 37.48 9.06 -7.56
CA ASN A 85 38.72 8.75 -6.83
C ASN A 85 39.87 8.23 -7.71
N ASN A 86 39.72 8.20 -9.05
CA ASN A 86 40.79 7.70 -9.92
C ASN A 86 41.60 8.79 -10.66
N ASP A 87 41.21 10.07 -10.64
CA ASP A 87 42.00 11.12 -11.31
C ASP A 87 42.38 12.35 -10.47
N ASP A 88 41.79 12.61 -9.28
CA ASP A 88 42.09 13.84 -8.53
C ASP A 88 42.44 13.60 -7.05
N LEU A 89 43.57 12.94 -6.79
CA LEU A 89 44.40 13.39 -5.66
C LEU A 89 45.22 14.55 -6.21
N GLN A 90 44.80 15.79 -5.91
CA GLN A 90 45.57 17.03 -5.71
C GLN A 90 44.64 18.24 -6.02
N HIS A 91 44.33 19.06 -4.99
CA HIS A 91 43.45 20.25 -5.01
C HIS A 91 41.94 19.95 -5.15
N ILE A 92 41.04 20.30 -4.24
CA ILE A 92 40.76 21.65 -3.72
C ILE A 92 40.19 21.54 -2.30
N ASN A 93 40.85 22.24 -1.38
CA ASN A 93 40.31 22.61 -0.08
C ASN A 93 39.45 23.88 -0.25
N THR A 94 38.37 23.97 0.52
CA THR A 94 37.52 25.15 0.80
C THR A 94 36.45 25.57 -0.24
N ASN A 95 35.18 25.50 0.22
CA ASN A 95 34.01 26.30 -0.19
C ASN A 95 33.06 25.75 -1.29
N SER A 96 32.21 24.74 -0.98
CA SER A 96 30.93 24.56 -1.70
C SER A 96 29.87 23.73 -0.95
N SER A 97 29.70 23.96 0.35
CA SER A 97 28.59 23.39 1.12
C SER A 97 27.30 24.22 0.93
N THR A 98 26.58 24.18 -0.21
CA THR A 98 25.17 24.66 -0.21
C THR A 98 24.18 24.21 -1.32
N GLU A 99 24.56 23.58 -2.44
CA GLU A 99 23.58 23.55 -3.58
C GLU A 99 22.84 22.22 -3.87
N ILE A 100 23.23 21.08 -3.29
CA ILE A 100 22.61 19.78 -3.68
C ILE A 100 21.26 19.50 -2.97
N GLY A 101 20.90 20.29 -1.95
CA GLY A 101 19.66 20.11 -1.19
C GLY A 101 18.38 20.68 -1.83
N LYS A 102 18.47 21.33 -3.01
CA LYS A 102 17.30 21.96 -3.66
C LYS A 102 16.62 21.09 -4.71
N GLU A 103 17.27 20.04 -5.19
CA GLU A 103 16.75 19.23 -6.31
C GLU A 103 15.66 18.22 -5.89
N LEU A 104 15.69 17.75 -4.64
CA LEU A 104 14.72 16.76 -4.13
C LEU A 104 13.31 17.33 -3.85
N LYS A 105 13.14 18.65 -3.71
CA LYS A 105 11.81 19.28 -3.55
C LYS A 105 11.08 19.50 -4.87
N ASN A 106 11.81 19.53 -6.00
CA ASN A 106 11.20 19.76 -7.31
C ASN A 106 10.59 18.49 -7.89
N GLU A 107 11.07 17.29 -7.55
CA GLU A 107 10.49 16.04 -8.04
C GLU A 107 9.19 15.65 -7.31
N GLU A 108 9.10 15.86 -5.99
CA GLU A 108 7.86 15.63 -5.24
C GLU A 108 6.72 16.56 -5.68
N SER A 109 7.03 17.84 -5.97
CA SER A 109 6.04 18.79 -6.48
C SER A 109 5.55 18.45 -7.88
N ASN A 110 6.42 17.91 -8.74
CA ASN A 110 6.04 17.50 -10.10
C ASN A 110 5.20 16.22 -10.10
N HIS A 111 5.46 15.26 -9.21
CA HIS A 111 4.62 14.05 -9.08
C HIS A 111 3.21 14.38 -8.54
N LEU A 112 3.09 15.35 -7.62
CA LEU A 112 1.81 15.81 -7.09
C LEU A 112 1.00 16.63 -8.12
N LEU A 113 1.66 17.32 -9.05
CA LEU A 113 0.98 18.07 -10.12
C LEU A 113 0.51 17.15 -11.26
N GLN A 114 1.21 16.05 -11.52
CA GLN A 114 0.82 15.04 -12.49
C GLN A 114 -0.46 14.30 -12.07
N THR A 115 -0.59 13.98 -10.77
CA THR A 115 -1.74 13.25 -10.22
C THR A 115 -3.02 14.08 -10.13
N LYS A 116 -2.92 15.41 -9.95
CA LYS A 116 -4.09 16.31 -9.98
C LYS A 116 -4.64 16.59 -11.39
N LYS A 117 -3.86 16.34 -12.45
CA LYS A 117 -4.30 16.55 -13.84
C LYS A 117 -5.17 15.42 -14.39
N ILE A 118 -5.24 14.29 -13.70
CA ILE A 118 -5.98 13.08 -14.10
C ILE A 118 -7.39 13.01 -13.46
N VAL A 119 -7.69 13.89 -12.50
CA VAL A 119 -8.97 13.92 -11.75
C VAL A 119 -9.82 15.14 -12.13
N LYS A 120 -9.76 15.61 -13.38
CA LYS A 120 -10.66 16.63 -13.92
C LYS A 120 -11.35 16.14 -15.18
#